data_AF-A0A1Y4CNH7-F1
#
_entry.id   AF-A0A1Y4CNH7-F1
#
_cell.length_a   1.000
_cell.length_b   1.000
_cell.length_c   1.000
_cell.angle_alpha   90.00
_cell.angle_beta   90.00
_cell.angle_gamma   90.00
#
_symmetry.space_group_name_H-M   'P 1'
#
loop_
_entity.id
_entity.type
_entity.pdbx_description
1 polymer ?
#
loop_
_entity_poly.entity_id
_entity_poly.type
_entity_poly.pdbx_seq_one_letter_code
_entity_poly.pdbx_strand_id
1 'polypeptide(L)'
;MVNARHKLAILGAIVTGLFLAGCTANAPAPAPETTQEETPAEVTDRVEDSEPKDKTVEPDEEVMSSMTCVPLDDAQLEKLRLFGLFERGVTVEVLQEENETWWVLVADSAGEDGDSWTRSAYLTNGLDQAPAEERYRSGTWIELDERDPWENVDWDEERLVRAQSALTLAEQTLGELP
;
A
#
# COMPACT_ATOMS: atom_id res chain seq x y z
N MET A 1 -27.12 -10.69 45.32
CA MET A 1 -25.66 -10.83 45.05
C MET A 1 -25.21 -9.49 44.48
N VAL A 2 -24.77 -8.56 45.34
CA VAL A 2 -23.37 -8.33 45.78
C VAL A 2 -22.50 -7.74 44.66
N ASN A 3 -22.31 -6.41 44.75
CA ASN A 3 -21.08 -5.61 44.53
C ASN A 3 -20.45 -5.59 43.11
N ALA A 4 -19.74 -4.55 42.63
CA ALA A 4 -19.23 -3.27 43.13
C ALA A 4 -18.58 -2.56 41.90
N ARG A 5 -18.78 -1.24 41.67
CA ARG A 5 -17.80 -0.14 41.90
C ARG A 5 -16.48 -0.31 41.11
N HIS A 6 -16.00 0.62 40.25
CA HIS A 6 -15.61 2.00 40.60
C HIS A 6 -14.96 2.78 39.42
N LYS A 7 -15.21 4.10 39.38
CA LYS A 7 -14.25 5.23 39.14
C LYS A 7 -13.69 5.40 37.70
N LEU A 8 -13.35 6.57 37.18
CA LEU A 8 -13.22 7.95 37.68
C LEU A 8 -13.29 8.88 36.45
N ALA A 9 -13.78 10.11 36.65
CA ALA A 9 -13.64 11.22 35.71
C ALA A 9 -12.32 11.98 35.95
N ILE A 10 -11.98 12.92 35.04
CA ILE A 10 -11.45 14.29 35.28
C ILE A 10 -10.14 14.71 34.55
N LEU A 11 -10.30 15.83 33.79
CA LEU A 11 -9.42 16.98 33.43
C LEU A 11 -8.03 16.80 32.79
N GLY A 12 -7.74 17.72 31.86
CA GLY A 12 -6.38 18.24 31.67
C GLY A 12 -6.18 19.04 30.38
N ALA A 13 -6.33 20.36 30.46
CA ALA A 13 -5.94 21.30 29.41
C ALA A 13 -4.46 21.72 29.52
N ILE A 14 -4.04 22.53 28.53
CA ILE A 14 -3.00 23.58 28.54
C ILE A 14 -1.56 23.21 28.05
N VAL A 15 -1.10 24.00 27.05
CA VAL A 15 0.12 24.86 27.02
C VAL A 15 0.92 24.75 25.70
N THR A 16 0.68 25.75 24.85
CA THR A 16 1.60 26.66 24.15
C THR A 16 3.12 26.42 24.18
N GLY A 17 3.78 26.45 23.02
CA GLY A 17 5.24 26.58 22.93
C GLY A 17 5.73 27.03 21.56
N LEU A 18 5.73 28.35 21.34
CA LEU A 18 6.33 29.06 20.21
C LEU A 18 7.82 29.28 20.50
N PHE A 19 8.74 28.88 19.62
CA PHE A 19 10.14 29.35 19.65
C PHE A 19 10.51 30.01 18.32
N LEU A 20 10.95 31.26 18.45
CA LEU A 20 11.45 32.17 17.43
C LEU A 20 12.97 32.02 17.27
N ALA A 21 13.39 32.18 16.01
CA ALA A 21 14.57 32.92 15.53
C ALA A 21 15.99 32.52 15.98
N GLY A 22 16.83 32.29 14.97
CA GLY A 22 18.29 32.34 15.07
C GLY A 22 18.95 32.58 13.71
N CYS A 23 18.85 33.80 13.18
CA CYS A 23 19.66 34.25 12.05
C CYS A 23 21.11 34.46 12.52
N THR A 24 22.09 33.91 11.80
CA THR A 24 23.46 34.42 11.85
C THR A 24 23.94 34.68 10.43
N ALA A 25 24.14 35.96 10.13
CA ALA A 25 24.87 36.43 8.97
C ALA A 25 26.09 37.18 9.49
N ASN A 26 27.30 36.75 9.14
CA ASN A 26 28.41 37.67 8.91
C ASN A 26 29.58 36.96 8.21
N ALA A 27 29.85 37.35 6.96
CA ALA A 27 31.17 37.21 6.34
C ALA A 27 32.04 38.41 6.75
N PRO A 28 33.38 38.31 6.69
CA PRO A 28 34.06 38.71 5.45
C PRO A 28 35.33 37.90 5.11
N ALA A 29 35.66 37.87 3.81
CA ALA A 29 36.96 37.44 3.26
C ALA A 29 38.04 38.55 3.43
N PRO A 30 39.36 38.26 3.30
CA PRO A 30 39.99 38.15 1.96
C PRO A 30 41.14 37.11 1.83
N ALA A 31 41.49 36.79 0.57
CA ALA A 31 42.60 35.92 0.13
C ALA A 31 43.98 36.64 0.18
N PRO A 32 45.13 35.95 -0.01
CA PRO A 32 45.62 35.68 -1.38
C PRO A 32 46.34 34.33 -1.60
N GLU A 33 46.67 34.11 -2.88
CA GLU A 33 47.10 32.92 -3.62
C GLU A 33 48.43 32.25 -3.19
N THR A 34 48.56 30.94 -3.43
CA THR A 34 49.82 30.29 -3.88
C THR A 34 49.49 29.07 -4.73
N THR A 35 50.18 28.97 -5.87
CA THR A 35 49.98 28.10 -7.03
C THR A 35 50.89 26.85 -7.01
N GLN A 36 50.41 25.76 -7.68
CA GLN A 36 51.11 24.55 -8.20
C GLN A 36 51.54 23.46 -7.16
N GLU A 37 51.43 22.14 -7.39
CA GLU A 37 51.59 21.35 -8.63
C GLU A 37 51.01 19.90 -8.45
N GLU A 38 50.43 19.35 -9.53
CA GLU A 38 50.26 17.93 -9.96
C GLU A 38 49.89 16.84 -8.92
N THR A 39 48.73 16.17 -9.02
CA THR A 39 48.47 15.07 -9.97
C THR A 39 46.96 14.76 -9.97
N PRO A 40 46.24 14.77 -11.11
CA PRO A 40 44.90 14.20 -11.15
C PRO A 40 45.04 12.68 -11.19
N ALA A 41 44.86 12.03 -10.05
CA ALA A 41 44.45 10.64 -10.06
C ALA A 41 43.04 10.63 -10.68
N GLU A 42 42.94 10.15 -11.91
CA GLU A 42 41.70 9.74 -12.54
C GLU A 42 41.09 8.64 -11.67
N VAL A 43 40.34 9.06 -10.64
CA VAL A 43 39.32 8.21 -10.04
C VAL A 43 38.27 8.13 -11.12
N THR A 44 38.34 7.05 -11.90
CA THR A 44 37.22 6.60 -12.70
C THR A 44 36.04 6.52 -11.75
N ASP A 45 35.14 7.51 -11.82
CA ASP A 45 33.79 7.42 -11.31
C ASP A 45 33.22 6.16 -11.95
N ARG A 46 33.34 5.05 -11.22
CA ARG A 46 32.55 3.86 -11.45
C ARG A 46 31.15 4.33 -11.12
N VAL A 47 30.46 4.82 -12.15
CA VAL A 47 29.01 4.75 -12.22
C VAL A 47 28.72 3.27 -12.01
N GLU A 48 28.48 2.88 -10.76
CA GLU A 48 27.67 1.71 -10.47
C GLU A 48 26.31 2.06 -11.07
N ASP A 49 26.21 1.70 -12.34
CA ASP A 49 24.98 1.41 -13.04
C ASP A 49 24.27 0.37 -12.18
N SER A 50 23.61 0.87 -11.14
CA SER A 50 22.61 0.13 -10.41
C SER A 50 21.45 0.10 -11.38
N GLU A 51 21.52 -0.82 -12.33
CA GLU A 51 20.36 -1.24 -13.09
C GLU A 51 19.22 -1.33 -12.07
N PRO A 52 18.10 -0.60 -12.27
CA PRO A 52 16.96 -0.77 -11.40
C PRO A 52 16.61 -2.26 -11.50
N LYS A 53 16.90 -3.00 -10.44
CA LYS A 53 16.39 -4.36 -10.30
C LYS A 53 14.90 -4.18 -10.27
N ASP A 54 14.28 -4.39 -11.42
CA ASP A 54 12.89 -4.75 -11.54
C ASP A 54 12.71 -5.97 -10.64
N LYS A 55 12.35 -5.70 -9.38
CA LYS A 55 12.17 -6.75 -8.38
C LYS A 55 10.76 -7.27 -8.58
N THR A 56 10.56 -7.93 -9.71
CA THR A 56 9.34 -8.70 -9.93
C THR A 56 9.23 -9.74 -8.82
N VAL A 57 8.18 -9.62 -8.01
CA VAL A 57 7.86 -10.61 -6.96
C VAL A 57 7.18 -11.78 -7.66
N GLU A 58 7.68 -13.00 -7.48
CA GLU A 58 7.05 -14.20 -8.04
C GLU A 58 6.01 -14.76 -7.05
N PRO A 59 4.85 -15.24 -7.53
CA PRO A 59 3.88 -15.94 -6.69
C PRO A 59 4.42 -17.31 -6.24
N ASP A 60 3.99 -17.75 -5.06
CA ASP A 60 4.32 -19.06 -4.51
C ASP A 60 3.09 -19.98 -4.57
N GLU A 61 3.23 -21.08 -5.33
CA GLU A 61 2.16 -22.06 -5.57
C GLU A 61 1.70 -22.78 -4.28
N GLU A 62 2.60 -23.04 -3.33
CA GLU A 62 2.24 -23.65 -2.06
C GLU A 62 1.40 -22.66 -1.23
N VAL A 63 1.82 -21.40 -1.20
CA VAL A 63 1.06 -20.33 -0.56
C VAL A 63 -0.32 -20.17 -1.22
N MET A 64 -0.38 -20.07 -2.54
CA MET A 64 -1.65 -19.97 -3.30
C MET A 64 -2.59 -21.15 -3.00
N SER A 65 -2.07 -22.37 -2.93
CA SER A 65 -2.87 -23.58 -2.67
C SER A 65 -3.55 -23.57 -1.29
N SER A 66 -3.03 -22.76 -0.35
CA SER A 66 -3.60 -22.59 0.99
C SER A 66 -4.63 -21.47 1.08
N MET A 67 -4.72 -20.62 0.06
CA MET A 67 -5.60 -19.45 0.04
C MET A 67 -7.00 -19.82 -0.44
N THR A 68 -7.97 -18.97 -0.08
CA THR A 68 -9.35 -19.06 -0.56
C THR A 68 -9.71 -17.80 -1.30
N CYS A 69 -10.18 -17.95 -2.53
CA CYS A 69 -10.74 -16.86 -3.32
C CYS A 69 -12.26 -16.85 -3.17
N VAL A 70 -12.81 -15.67 -2.86
CA VAL A 70 -14.25 -15.48 -2.62
C VAL A 70 -14.81 -14.50 -3.64
N PRO A 71 -15.73 -14.94 -4.52
CA PRO A 71 -16.46 -14.02 -5.40
C PRO A 71 -17.30 -13.03 -4.61
N LEU A 72 -17.35 -11.80 -5.08
CA LEU A 72 -18.18 -10.74 -4.53
C LEU A 72 -19.60 -10.85 -5.08
N ASP A 73 -20.59 -10.72 -4.21
CA ASP A 73 -21.99 -10.58 -4.61
C ASP A 73 -22.34 -9.14 -5.03
N ASP A 74 -23.50 -8.97 -5.67
CA ASP A 74 -24.01 -7.66 -6.09
C ASP A 74 -24.01 -6.65 -4.94
N ALA A 75 -24.39 -7.07 -3.73
CA ALA A 75 -24.46 -6.17 -2.58
C ALA A 75 -23.07 -5.72 -2.09
N GLN A 76 -22.02 -6.51 -2.33
CA GLN A 76 -20.64 -6.15 -2.07
C GLN A 76 -20.09 -5.23 -3.17
N LEU A 77 -20.37 -5.53 -4.44
CA LEU A 77 -19.97 -4.70 -5.59
C LEU A 77 -20.61 -3.31 -5.54
N GLU A 78 -21.90 -3.23 -5.19
CA GLU A 78 -22.64 -1.98 -5.03
C GLU A 78 -21.99 -1.03 -4.02
N LYS A 79 -21.34 -1.58 -3.01
CA LYS A 79 -20.67 -0.78 -2.00
C LYS A 79 -19.29 -0.29 -2.44
N LEU A 80 -18.70 -0.87 -3.48
CA LEU A 80 -17.43 -0.46 -4.09
C LEU A 80 -17.59 0.63 -5.15
N ARG A 81 -18.81 1.14 -5.36
CA ARG A 81 -19.15 2.18 -6.35
C ARG A 81 -18.31 3.46 -6.30
N LEU A 82 -17.65 3.74 -5.17
CA LEU A 82 -16.72 4.86 -5.05
C LEU A 82 -15.42 4.66 -5.84
N PHE A 83 -15.01 3.41 -6.07
CA PHE A 83 -13.81 3.04 -6.83
C PHE A 83 -14.13 2.77 -8.31
N GLY A 84 -15.34 2.33 -8.61
CA GLY A 84 -15.78 2.05 -9.97
C GLY A 84 -17.13 1.35 -10.03
N LEU A 85 -17.70 1.24 -11.22
CA LEU A 85 -18.88 0.42 -11.49
C LEU A 85 -18.40 -0.97 -11.92
N PHE A 86 -18.24 -1.86 -10.95
CA PHE A 86 -17.78 -3.23 -11.20
C PHE A 86 -18.96 -4.17 -11.44
N GLU A 87 -18.82 -5.06 -12.40
CA GLU A 87 -19.84 -6.10 -12.67
C GLU A 87 -19.50 -7.43 -12.00
N ARG A 88 -18.21 -7.66 -11.74
CA ARG A 88 -17.71 -8.85 -11.09
C ARG A 88 -16.43 -8.54 -10.35
N GLY A 89 -16.18 -9.29 -9.29
CA GLY A 89 -14.96 -9.17 -8.52
C GLY A 89 -14.78 -10.31 -7.55
N VAL A 90 -13.57 -10.45 -7.06
CA VAL A 90 -13.18 -11.47 -6.11
C VAL A 90 -12.27 -10.86 -5.05
N THR A 91 -12.20 -11.53 -3.91
CA THR A 91 -11.29 -11.16 -2.82
C THR A 91 -10.52 -12.38 -2.34
N VAL A 92 -9.26 -12.18 -2.00
CA VAL A 92 -8.39 -13.20 -1.40
C VAL A 92 -7.78 -12.60 -0.13
N GLU A 93 -7.90 -13.33 0.98
CA GLU A 93 -7.24 -12.94 2.23
C GLU A 93 -5.74 -13.11 2.09
N VAL A 94 -4.99 -12.04 2.37
CA VAL A 94 -3.52 -12.08 2.36
C VAL A 94 -3.03 -12.51 3.72
N LEU A 95 -3.37 -11.76 4.76
CA LEU A 95 -2.86 -12.01 6.11
C LEU A 95 -3.77 -11.38 7.16
N GLN A 96 -3.69 -11.91 8.37
CA GLN A 96 -4.34 -11.39 9.56
C GLN A 96 -3.28 -11.01 10.60
N GLU A 97 -3.32 -9.77 11.06
CA GLU A 97 -2.40 -9.21 12.06
C GLU A 97 -3.17 -8.55 13.19
N GLU A 98 -3.03 -9.08 14.41
CA GLU A 98 -3.63 -8.60 15.66
C GLU A 98 -5.13 -8.24 15.58
N ASN A 99 -5.48 -7.12 14.95
CA ASN A 99 -6.83 -6.61 14.79
C ASN A 99 -7.17 -6.19 13.35
N GLU A 100 -6.32 -6.48 12.36
CA GLU A 100 -6.50 -6.11 10.96
C GLU A 100 -6.36 -7.33 10.05
N THR A 101 -7.18 -7.39 9.02
CA THR A 101 -7.08 -8.40 7.97
C THR A 101 -6.88 -7.69 6.65
N TRP A 102 -5.84 -8.07 5.93
CA TRP A 102 -5.51 -7.53 4.62
C TRP A 102 -5.98 -8.46 3.51
N TRP A 103 -6.46 -7.86 2.44
CA TRP A 103 -7.08 -8.54 1.31
C TRP A 103 -6.54 -7.99 0.00
N VAL A 104 -6.39 -8.86 -0.98
CA VAL A 104 -6.38 -8.43 -2.38
C VAL A 104 -7.80 -8.49 -2.93
N LEU A 105 -8.23 -7.42 -3.56
CA LEU A 105 -9.47 -7.32 -4.31
C LEU A 105 -9.15 -7.12 -5.78
N VAL A 106 -9.73 -7.93 -6.65
CA VAL A 106 -9.65 -7.75 -8.10
C VAL A 106 -11.07 -7.69 -8.65
N ALA A 107 -11.37 -6.69 -9.48
CA ALA A 107 -12.69 -6.48 -10.04
C ALA A 107 -12.62 -6.02 -11.50
N ASP A 108 -13.58 -6.46 -12.30
CA ASP A 108 -13.74 -6.03 -13.68
C ASP A 108 -14.94 -5.06 -13.79
N SER A 109 -14.73 -3.99 -14.55
CA SER A 109 -15.77 -3.06 -14.99
C SER A 109 -15.99 -3.22 -16.49
N ALA A 110 -17.25 -3.20 -16.93
CA ALA A 110 -17.56 -3.22 -18.36
C ALA A 110 -17.15 -1.88 -18.99
N GLY A 111 -16.47 -1.96 -20.14
CA GLY A 111 -16.17 -0.81 -20.97
C GLY A 111 -17.44 -0.24 -21.61
N GLU A 112 -17.34 0.96 -22.20
CA GLU A 112 -18.48 1.66 -22.79
C GLU A 112 -19.17 0.87 -23.92
N ASP A 113 -18.44 -0.03 -24.57
CA ASP A 113 -18.92 -0.91 -25.64
C ASP A 113 -19.57 -2.20 -25.14
N GLY A 114 -19.42 -2.54 -23.85
CA GLY A 114 -19.90 -3.79 -23.25
C GLY A 114 -19.16 -5.06 -23.68
N ASP A 115 -18.17 -4.92 -24.56
CA ASP A 115 -17.36 -6.02 -25.10
C ASP A 115 -15.92 -6.01 -24.56
N SER A 116 -15.50 -4.90 -23.93
CA SER A 116 -14.22 -4.77 -23.26
C SER A 116 -14.38 -4.76 -21.73
N TRP A 117 -13.37 -5.27 -21.04
CA TRP A 117 -13.29 -5.24 -19.57
C TRP A 117 -12.09 -4.41 -19.14
N THR A 118 -12.28 -3.55 -18.15
CA THR A 118 -11.18 -2.89 -17.44
C THR A 118 -11.05 -3.53 -16.07
N ARG A 119 -9.86 -4.07 -15.79
CA ARG A 119 -9.54 -4.70 -14.51
C ARG A 119 -8.95 -3.68 -13.55
N SER A 120 -9.31 -3.79 -12.29
CA SER A 120 -8.75 -3.01 -11.20
C SER A 120 -8.38 -3.94 -10.05
N ALA A 121 -7.24 -3.70 -9.43
CA ALA A 121 -6.74 -4.47 -8.31
C ALA A 121 -6.37 -3.55 -7.13
N TYR A 122 -6.67 -3.99 -5.92
CA TYR A 122 -6.40 -3.24 -4.70
C TYR A 122 -5.89 -4.13 -3.58
N LEU A 123 -4.91 -3.63 -2.82
CA LEU A 123 -4.56 -4.16 -1.50
C LEU A 123 -5.27 -3.32 -0.43
N THR A 124 -6.02 -3.96 0.45
CA THR A 124 -6.85 -3.25 1.44
C THR A 124 -7.09 -4.00 2.74
N ASN A 125 -7.17 -3.26 3.85
CA ASN A 125 -7.72 -3.75 5.12
C ASN A 125 -9.14 -3.22 5.41
N GLY A 126 -9.74 -2.50 4.45
CA GLY A 126 -11.04 -1.87 4.59
C GLY A 126 -12.21 -2.84 4.47
N LEU A 127 -12.02 -4.08 4.01
CA LEU A 127 -13.13 -5.01 3.76
C LEU A 127 -13.81 -5.54 5.02
N ASP A 128 -13.15 -5.54 6.18
CA ASP A 128 -13.70 -6.14 7.40
C ASP A 128 -14.03 -5.11 8.51
N GLN A 129 -13.45 -3.90 8.44
CA GLN A 129 -13.28 -3.00 9.60
C GLN A 129 -14.46 -2.09 9.99
N ALA A 130 -15.65 -2.16 9.36
CA ALA A 130 -16.75 -1.28 9.76
C ALA A 130 -18.16 -1.82 9.43
N PRO A 131 -19.21 -1.27 10.08
CA PRO A 131 -20.58 -1.36 9.60
C PRO A 131 -20.61 -1.04 8.10
N ALA A 132 -21.50 -1.68 7.33
CA ALA A 132 -21.54 -1.55 5.87
C ALA A 132 -21.54 -0.10 5.35
N GLU A 133 -21.99 0.84 6.18
CA GLU A 133 -22.09 2.28 5.89
C GLU A 133 -20.75 3.04 5.96
N GLU A 134 -19.74 2.52 6.66
CA GLU A 134 -18.44 3.19 6.90
C GLU A 134 -17.22 2.41 6.38
N ARG A 135 -17.43 1.16 5.97
CA ARG A 135 -16.38 0.20 5.56
C ARG A 135 -15.40 0.74 4.50
N TYR A 136 -15.85 1.61 3.62
CA TYR A 136 -15.04 2.19 2.54
C TYR A 136 -14.37 3.52 2.93
N ARG A 137 -14.75 4.11 4.06
CA ARG A 137 -14.11 5.31 4.63
C ARG A 137 -13.09 4.96 5.72
N SER A 138 -13.20 3.78 6.31
CA SER A 138 -12.29 3.27 7.32
C SER A 138 -11.43 2.15 6.72
N GLY A 139 -10.16 2.45 6.45
CA GLY A 139 -9.20 1.47 5.94
C GLY A 139 -8.27 2.08 4.91
N THR A 140 -7.20 1.35 4.63
CA THR A 140 -6.24 1.67 3.58
C THR A 140 -6.67 0.98 2.30
N TRP A 141 -6.59 1.70 1.18
CA TRP A 141 -6.85 1.19 -0.16
C TRP A 141 -5.68 1.59 -1.04
N ILE A 142 -4.89 0.62 -1.48
CA ILE A 142 -3.72 0.82 -2.33
C ILE A 142 -4.07 0.20 -3.67
N GLU A 143 -4.13 1.01 -4.73
CA GLU A 143 -4.27 0.51 -6.09
C GLU A 143 -3.00 -0.21 -6.52
N LEU A 144 -3.15 -1.39 -7.12
CA LEU A 144 -2.05 -2.22 -7.59
C LEU A 144 -1.91 -2.02 -9.10
N ASP A 145 -0.85 -1.36 -9.53
CA ASP A 145 -0.54 -1.17 -10.96
C ASP A 145 -0.15 -2.51 -11.60
N GLU A 146 -0.58 -2.74 -12.84
CA GLU A 146 -0.30 -4.00 -13.54
C GLU A 146 1.20 -4.23 -13.82
N ARG A 147 2.02 -3.17 -13.86
CA ARG A 147 3.46 -3.25 -14.16
C ARG A 147 4.30 -3.36 -12.90
N ASP A 148 3.93 -2.64 -11.84
CA ASP A 148 4.62 -2.69 -10.55
C ASP A 148 3.61 -2.61 -9.38
N PRO A 149 2.92 -3.71 -9.07
CA PRO A 149 1.82 -3.70 -8.10
C PRO A 149 2.28 -3.36 -6.68
N TRP A 150 3.56 -3.52 -6.37
CA TRP A 150 4.09 -3.39 -5.01
C TRP A 150 4.90 -2.12 -4.78
N GLU A 151 5.04 -1.24 -5.77
CA GLU A 151 5.85 -0.01 -5.66
C GLU A 151 5.46 0.87 -4.46
N ASN A 152 4.17 0.83 -4.08
CA ASN A 152 3.58 1.64 -3.01
C ASN A 152 3.36 0.84 -1.71
N VAL A 153 3.91 -0.37 -1.59
CA VAL A 153 3.69 -1.27 -0.45
C VAL A 153 5.01 -1.52 0.29
N ASP A 154 5.13 -0.97 1.50
CA ASP A 154 6.29 -1.14 2.38
C ASP A 154 6.15 -2.40 3.25
N TRP A 155 6.23 -3.56 2.62
CA TRP A 155 6.17 -4.88 3.27
C TRP A 155 7.47 -5.65 3.09
N ASP A 156 7.74 -6.59 4.00
CA ASP A 156 8.84 -7.54 3.84
C ASP A 156 8.60 -8.51 2.67
N GLU A 157 9.66 -9.18 2.23
CA GLU A 157 9.63 -10.09 1.08
C GLU A 157 8.61 -11.22 1.25
N GLU A 158 8.47 -11.78 2.45
CA GLU A 158 7.53 -12.87 2.73
C GLU A 158 6.07 -12.41 2.55
N ARG A 159 5.74 -11.23 3.09
CA ARG A 159 4.42 -10.62 2.90
C ARG A 159 4.14 -10.27 1.45
N LEU A 160 5.14 -9.75 0.73
CA LEU A 160 4.99 -9.43 -0.70
C LEU A 160 4.76 -10.69 -1.53
N VAL A 161 5.49 -11.78 -1.30
CA VAL A 161 5.26 -13.07 -1.97
C VAL A 161 3.84 -13.57 -1.68
N ARG A 162 3.37 -13.46 -0.44
CA ARG A 162 2.01 -13.82 -0.06
C ARG A 162 0.96 -12.93 -0.75
N ALA A 163 1.21 -11.63 -0.85
CA ALA A 163 0.32 -10.69 -1.56
C ALA A 163 0.28 -10.97 -3.07
N GLN A 164 1.43 -11.25 -3.68
CA GLN A 164 1.54 -11.64 -5.10
C GLN A 164 0.84 -12.96 -5.40
N SER A 165 0.97 -13.93 -4.49
CA SER A 165 0.23 -15.19 -4.55
C SER A 165 -1.28 -14.95 -4.53
N ALA A 166 -1.75 -14.09 -3.62
CA ALA A 166 -3.16 -13.72 -3.52
C ALA A 166 -3.68 -12.97 -4.77
N LEU A 167 -2.90 -12.03 -5.30
CA LEU A 167 -3.22 -11.31 -6.54
C LEU A 167 -3.33 -12.27 -7.73
N THR A 168 -2.34 -13.14 -7.89
CA THR A 168 -2.32 -14.14 -8.97
C THR A 168 -3.54 -15.06 -8.89
N LEU A 169 -3.87 -15.56 -7.69
CA LEU A 169 -5.05 -16.39 -7.48
C LEU A 169 -6.36 -15.63 -7.79
N ALA A 170 -6.46 -14.37 -7.37
CA ALA A 170 -7.62 -13.53 -7.60
C ALA A 170 -7.84 -13.29 -9.12
N GLU A 171 -6.79 -12.95 -9.86
CA GLU A 171 -6.86 -12.72 -11.30
C GLU A 171 -7.25 -13.98 -12.07
N GLN A 172 -6.69 -15.14 -11.71
CA GLN A 172 -7.05 -16.43 -12.29
C GLN A 172 -8.52 -16.74 -12.03
N THR A 173 -8.95 -16.64 -10.77
CA THR A 173 -10.34 -16.94 -10.38
C THR A 173 -11.33 -16.03 -11.09
N LEU A 174 -11.05 -14.72 -11.15
CA LEU A 174 -11.90 -13.75 -11.83
C LEU A 174 -11.98 -14.01 -13.34
N GLY A 175 -10.89 -14.47 -13.97
CA GLY A 175 -10.86 -14.86 -15.37
C GLY A 175 -11.73 -16.07 -15.71
N GLU A 176 -12.04 -16.91 -14.73
CA GLU A 176 -12.94 -18.06 -14.86
C GLU A 176 -14.40 -17.74 -14.56
N LEU A 177 -14.69 -16.57 -13.98
CA LEU A 177 -16.05 -16.12 -13.78
C LEU A 177 -16.73 -15.81 -15.13
N PRO A 178 -18.05 -16.07 -15.25
CA PRO A 178 -18.80 -15.80 -16.47
C PRO A 178 -18.94 -14.31 -16.79
#